data_AF-A0A959H7F8-F1
#
_entry.id   AF-A0A959H7F8-F1
#
_cell.length_a   1.000
_cell.length_b   1.000
_cell.length_c   1.000
_cell.angle_alpha   90.00
_cell.angle_beta   90.00
_cell.angle_gamma   90.00
#
_symmetry.space_group_name_H-M   'P 1'
#
loop_
_entity.id
_entity.type
_entity.pdbx_description
1 polymer ?
#
loop_
_entity_poly.entity_id
_entity_poly.type
_entity_poly.pdbx_seq_one_letter_code
_entity_poly.pdbx_strand_id
1 'polypeptide(L)'
;FSVAEPIMHYSNPPVPVGSDVQAAKNAMKYTFLHYGLHAWAIYAIVGMSLAFFTFNKKLPLTLRSVFYPLLGERIHGVFGDIIDVVAVVATLFGLATSLGFGVQQISAGLAHLFGTPDTVAMQVVLITVITGMATISVVLGLDKGVRVLSELNMRLG
;
A
#
# COMPACT_ATOMS: atom_id res chain seq x y z
N PHE A 1 5.29 -6.18 8.07
CA PHE A 1 6.76 -6.28 7.81
C PHE A 1 7.63 -5.58 8.84
N SER A 2 7.11 -4.66 9.67
CA SER A 2 7.88 -3.93 10.69
C SER A 2 8.72 -4.81 11.63
N VAL A 3 8.23 -6.00 11.99
CA VAL A 3 8.96 -6.96 12.84
C VAL A 3 9.69 -8.03 12.01
N ALA A 4 9.02 -8.57 11.00
CA ALA A 4 9.54 -9.71 10.24
C ALA A 4 10.81 -9.38 9.45
N GLU A 5 10.87 -8.21 8.81
CA GLU A 5 11.95 -7.88 7.89
C GLU A 5 13.30 -7.58 8.56
N PRO A 6 13.38 -6.80 9.65
CA PRO A 6 14.62 -6.67 10.42
C PRO A 6 15.13 -8.01 10.94
N ILE A 7 14.23 -8.89 11.40
CA ILE A 7 14.61 -10.22 11.89
C ILE A 7 15.17 -11.05 10.75
N MET A 8 14.52 -11.07 9.58
CA MET A 8 15.04 -11.79 8.42
C MET A 8 16.39 -11.26 7.96
N HIS A 9 16.59 -9.94 7.88
CA HIS A 9 17.88 -9.36 7.51
C HIS A 9 18.96 -9.56 8.56
N TYR A 10 18.60 -9.74 9.83
CA TYR A 10 19.54 -10.11 10.88
C TYR A 10 19.96 -11.57 10.78
N SER A 11 18.98 -12.48 10.63
CA SER A 11 19.21 -13.93 10.57
C SER A 11 19.87 -14.39 9.26
N ASN A 12 19.59 -13.70 8.16
CA ASN A 12 20.20 -13.97 6.86
C ASN A 12 20.66 -12.65 6.19
N PRO A 13 21.81 -12.10 6.62
CA PRO A 13 22.32 -10.83 6.11
C PRO A 13 22.56 -10.87 4.58
N PRO A 14 22.10 -9.85 3.83
CA PRO A 14 22.31 -9.79 2.37
C PRO A 14 23.79 -9.69 1.97
N VAL A 15 24.64 -9.21 2.89
CA VAL A 15 26.08 -9.09 2.73
C VAL A 15 26.78 -9.75 3.92
N PRO A 16 27.94 -10.40 3.72
CA PRO A 16 28.72 -10.95 4.83
C PRO A 16 29.04 -9.86 5.86
N VAL A 17 28.82 -10.18 7.13
CA VAL A 17 29.05 -9.29 8.26
C VAL A 17 29.97 -9.96 9.28
N GLY A 18 30.89 -9.18 9.86
CA GLY A 18 31.94 -9.72 10.75
C GLY A 18 31.52 -9.83 12.22
N SER A 19 30.30 -9.42 12.58
CA SER A 19 29.78 -9.51 13.95
C SER A 19 28.25 -9.38 14.00
N ASP A 20 27.66 -9.92 15.05
CA ASP A 20 26.22 -9.81 15.34
C ASP A 20 25.78 -8.35 15.50
N VAL A 21 26.61 -7.50 16.13
CA VAL A 21 26.32 -6.07 16.26
C VAL A 21 26.23 -5.39 14.88
N GLN A 22 27.10 -5.80 13.95
CA GLN A 22 27.07 -5.27 12.58
C GLN A 22 25.87 -5.81 11.80
N ALA A 23 25.50 -7.09 12.00
CA ALA A 23 24.29 -7.67 11.44
C ALA A 23 23.04 -6.90 11.88
N ALA A 24 22.89 -6.61 13.18
CA ALA A 24 21.76 -5.85 13.72
C ALA A 24 21.68 -4.43 13.14
N LYS A 25 22.81 -3.73 13.09
CA LYS A 25 22.88 -2.38 12.49
C LYS A 25 22.51 -2.39 11.01
N ASN A 26 22.99 -3.38 10.25
CA ASN A 26 22.71 -3.47 8.83
C ASN A 26 21.24 -3.85 8.57
N ALA A 27 20.67 -4.77 9.35
CA ALA A 27 19.26 -5.15 9.24
C ALA A 27 18.32 -3.95 9.40
N MET A 28 18.58 -3.10 10.41
CA MET A 28 17.83 -1.86 10.60
C MET A 28 18.05 -0.89 9.45
N LYS A 29 19.28 -0.72 8.94
CA LYS A 29 19.56 0.14 7.78
C LYS A 29 18.79 -0.28 6.53
N TYR A 30 18.73 -1.57 6.21
CA TYR A 30 17.98 -2.07 5.06
C TYR A 30 16.47 -1.85 5.24
N THR A 31 15.95 -2.11 6.43
CA THR A 31 14.53 -1.82 6.74
C THR A 31 14.22 -0.33 6.59
N PHE A 32 15.10 0.56 7.08
CA PHE A 32 14.96 2.00 6.88
C PHE A 32 15.11 2.44 5.43
N LEU A 33 15.87 1.73 4.61
CA LEU A 33 15.94 2.01 3.18
C LEU A 33 14.59 1.72 2.50
N HIS A 34 13.95 0.61 2.85
CA HIS A 34 12.68 0.21 2.23
C HIS A 34 11.48 1.04 2.69
N TYR A 35 11.41 1.41 3.98
CA TYR A 35 10.25 2.13 4.54
C TYR A 35 10.53 3.58 4.96
N GLY A 36 11.77 4.04 4.80
CA GLY A 36 12.17 5.41 5.09
C GLY A 36 11.94 6.34 3.90
N LEU A 37 12.78 7.38 3.82
CA LEU A 37 12.58 8.51 2.91
C LEU A 37 12.44 8.12 1.43
N HIS A 38 13.08 7.04 0.99
CA HIS A 38 13.02 6.59 -0.40
C HIS A 38 11.58 6.28 -0.85
N ALA A 39 10.83 5.50 -0.06
CA ALA A 39 9.44 5.17 -0.38
C ALA A 39 8.54 6.42 -0.37
N TRP A 40 8.72 7.29 0.63
CA TRP A 40 7.95 8.53 0.76
C TRP A 40 8.25 9.55 -0.33
N ALA A 41 9.48 9.60 -0.84
CA ALA A 41 9.86 10.50 -1.94
C ALA A 41 9.07 10.20 -3.21
N ILE A 42 8.81 8.92 -3.51
CA ILE A 42 7.99 8.51 -4.66
C ILE A 42 6.57 9.05 -4.51
N TYR A 43 5.95 8.88 -3.34
CA TYR A 43 4.61 9.41 -3.07
C TYR A 43 4.56 10.93 -3.12
N ALA A 44 5.58 11.61 -2.59
CA ALA A 44 5.68 13.06 -2.63
C ALA A 44 5.75 13.58 -4.07
N ILE A 45 6.56 12.96 -4.93
CA ILE A 45 6.69 13.36 -6.34
C ILE A 45 5.35 13.19 -7.07
N VAL A 46 4.69 12.04 -6.92
CA VAL A 46 3.40 11.78 -7.58
C VAL A 46 2.33 12.75 -7.07
N GLY A 47 2.22 12.91 -5.74
CA GLY A 47 1.25 13.81 -5.11
C GLY A 47 1.44 15.28 -5.50
N MET A 48 2.69 15.78 -5.46
CA MET A 48 3.00 17.15 -5.88
C MET A 48 2.71 17.37 -7.36
N SER A 49 3.01 16.39 -8.21
CA SER A 49 2.73 16.49 -9.65
C SER A 49 1.23 16.61 -9.90
N LEU A 50 0.43 15.71 -9.33
CA LEU A 50 -1.02 15.75 -9.44
C LEU A 50 -1.61 17.05 -8.89
N ALA A 51 -1.14 17.50 -7.72
CA ALA A 51 -1.57 18.75 -7.12
C ALA A 51 -1.26 19.96 -8.03
N PHE A 52 -0.05 20.04 -8.59
CA PHE A 52 0.33 21.14 -9.46
C PHE A 52 -0.50 21.19 -10.75
N PHE A 53 -0.66 20.06 -11.45
CA PHE A 53 -1.43 20.06 -12.70
C PHE A 53 -2.93 20.28 -12.46
N THR A 54 -3.45 19.81 -11.33
CA THR A 54 -4.86 20.01 -10.98
C THR A 54 -5.13 21.44 -10.54
N PHE A 55 -4.40 21.95 -9.55
CA PHE A 55 -4.72 23.23 -8.92
C PHE A 55 -4.11 24.43 -9.64
N ASN A 56 -2.90 24.30 -10.21
CA ASN A 56 -2.24 25.42 -10.90
C ASN A 56 -2.53 25.44 -12.40
N LYS A 57 -2.65 24.26 -13.04
CA LYS A 57 -2.92 24.15 -14.49
C LYS A 57 -4.38 23.86 -14.83
N LYS A 58 -5.25 23.66 -13.83
CA LYS A 58 -6.69 23.40 -14.01
C LYS A 58 -6.98 22.17 -14.88
N LEU A 59 -6.08 21.19 -14.89
CA LEU A 59 -6.29 19.90 -15.55
C LEU A 59 -7.06 18.93 -14.64
N PRO A 60 -7.68 17.87 -15.18
CA PRO A 60 -8.35 16.86 -14.37
C PRO A 60 -7.41 16.17 -13.38
N LEU A 61 -7.91 15.80 -12.19
CA LEU A 61 -7.15 15.06 -11.17
C LEU A 61 -6.97 13.59 -11.59
N THR A 62 -6.08 13.34 -12.55
CA THR A 62 -5.81 12.04 -13.17
C THR A 62 -4.32 11.93 -13.51
N LEU A 63 -3.78 10.71 -13.56
CA LEU A 63 -2.34 10.52 -13.81
C LEU A 63 -1.94 11.03 -15.20
N ARG A 64 -2.81 10.90 -16.22
CA ARG A 64 -2.55 11.47 -17.55
C ARG A 64 -2.18 12.96 -17.53
N SER A 65 -2.73 13.75 -16.60
CA SER A 65 -2.48 15.19 -16.51
C SER A 65 -1.02 15.53 -16.16
N VAL A 66 -0.34 14.63 -15.45
CA VAL A 66 1.09 14.80 -15.11
C VAL A 66 1.98 14.76 -16.36
N PHE A 67 1.53 14.07 -17.41
CA PHE A 67 2.27 13.91 -18.67
C PHE A 67 1.97 15.02 -19.69
N TYR A 68 1.12 15.99 -19.35
CA TYR A 68 0.80 17.12 -20.24
C TYR A 68 2.03 17.88 -20.77
N PRO A 69 3.10 18.15 -19.99
CA PRO A 69 4.30 18.83 -20.53
C PRO A 69 5.01 18.06 -21.64
N LEU A 70 4.87 16.73 -21.67
CA LEU A 70 5.53 15.86 -22.65
C LEU A 70 4.63 15.53 -23.84
N LEU A 71 3.33 15.33 -23.57
CA LEU A 71 2.36 14.85 -24.56
C LEU A 71 1.42 15.94 -25.10
N GLY A 72 1.34 17.09 -24.42
CA GLY A 72 0.40 18.17 -24.73
C GLY A 72 -1.04 17.67 -24.76
N GLU A 73 -1.81 18.10 -25.75
CA GLU A 73 -3.21 17.69 -25.95
C GLU A 73 -3.41 16.18 -26.21
N ARG A 74 -2.35 15.43 -26.49
CA ARG A 74 -2.45 13.96 -26.70
C ARG A 74 -2.85 13.20 -25.44
N ILE A 75 -2.82 13.85 -24.26
CA ILE A 75 -3.37 13.27 -23.03
C ILE A 75 -4.88 13.01 -23.10
N HIS A 76 -5.59 13.67 -24.03
CA HIS A 76 -7.03 13.49 -24.22
C HIS A 76 -7.38 12.35 -25.20
N GLY A 77 -6.37 11.66 -25.73
CA GLY A 77 -6.56 10.50 -26.60
C GLY A 77 -5.96 9.22 -26.01
N VAL A 78 -5.69 8.26 -26.88
CA VAL A 78 -5.24 6.90 -26.54
C VAL A 78 -4.03 6.88 -25.60
N PHE A 79 -3.08 7.80 -25.74
CA PHE A 79 -1.91 7.86 -24.87
C PHE A 79 -2.28 8.16 -23.41
N GLY A 80 -3.23 9.06 -23.17
CA GLY A 80 -3.72 9.34 -21.82
C GLY A 80 -4.52 8.17 -21.24
N ASP A 81 -5.31 7.49 -22.06
CA ASP A 81 -6.06 6.32 -21.62
C ASP A 81 -5.13 5.17 -21.22
N ILE A 82 -4.05 4.93 -21.97
CA ILE A 82 -3.02 3.94 -21.60
C ILE A 82 -2.41 4.28 -20.24
N ILE A 83 -2.05 5.55 -20.00
CA ILE A 83 -1.47 6.00 -18.73
C ILE A 83 -2.42 5.72 -17.57
N ASP A 84 -3.70 6.09 -17.72
CA ASP A 84 -4.69 5.88 -16.66
C ASP A 84 -4.98 4.39 -16.42
N VAL A 85 -5.05 3.57 -17.47
CA VAL A 85 -5.22 2.12 -17.33
C VAL A 85 -4.05 1.51 -16.55
N VAL A 86 -2.82 1.86 -16.91
CA VAL A 86 -1.63 1.39 -16.17
C VAL A 86 -1.67 1.84 -14.71
N ALA A 87 -2.08 3.09 -14.45
CA ALA A 87 -2.20 3.63 -13.09
C ALA A 87 -3.24 2.89 -12.24
N VAL A 88 -4.42 2.63 -12.81
CA VAL A 88 -5.51 1.88 -12.15
C VAL A 88 -5.06 0.45 -11.88
N VAL A 89 -4.48 -0.23 -12.88
CA VAL A 89 -3.99 -1.61 -12.72
C VAL A 89 -2.90 -1.70 -11.65
N ALA A 90 -1.92 -0.78 -11.65
CA ALA A 90 -0.88 -0.73 -10.64
C ALA A 90 -1.45 -0.53 -9.23
N THR A 91 -2.44 0.35 -9.08
CA THR A 91 -3.13 0.59 -7.81
C THR A 91 -3.91 -0.65 -7.36
N LEU A 92 -4.63 -1.32 -8.27
CA LEU A 92 -5.35 -2.55 -7.98
C LEU A 92 -4.42 -3.67 -7.50
N PHE A 93 -3.28 -3.88 -8.16
CA PHE A 93 -2.29 -4.87 -7.71
C PHE A 93 -1.71 -4.53 -6.33
N GLY A 94 -1.42 -3.26 -6.07
CA GLY A 94 -0.95 -2.80 -4.75
C GLY A 94 -1.98 -3.08 -3.65
N LEU A 95 -3.24 -2.74 -3.89
CA LEU A 95 -4.34 -3.00 -2.96
C LEU A 95 -4.56 -4.50 -2.73
N ALA A 96 -4.58 -5.31 -3.79
CA ALA A 96 -4.77 -6.76 -3.71
C ALA A 96 -3.66 -7.44 -2.89
N THR A 97 -2.41 -7.04 -3.11
CA THR A 97 -1.25 -7.58 -2.38
C THR A 97 -1.33 -7.24 -0.90
N SER A 98 -1.62 -5.97 -0.57
CA SER A 98 -1.78 -5.52 0.82
C SER A 98 -2.91 -6.27 1.54
N LEU A 99 -4.07 -6.43 0.88
CA LEU A 99 -5.21 -7.18 1.42
C LEU A 99 -4.85 -8.65 1.66
N GLY A 100 -4.16 -9.30 0.71
CA GLY A 100 -3.70 -10.68 0.85
C GLY A 100 -2.83 -10.87 2.09
N PHE A 101 -1.81 -10.02 2.28
CA PHE A 101 -0.97 -10.08 3.47
C PHE A 101 -1.72 -9.77 4.77
N GLY A 102 -2.69 -8.85 4.74
CA GLY A 102 -3.54 -8.54 5.89
C GLY A 102 -4.39 -9.73 6.31
N VAL A 103 -5.02 -10.40 5.35
CA VAL A 103 -5.86 -11.58 5.61
C VAL A 103 -5.04 -12.77 6.10
N GLN A 104 -3.84 -13.00 5.55
CA GLN A 104 -2.94 -14.03 6.07
C GLN A 104 -2.57 -13.78 7.53
N GLN A 105 -2.30 -12.53 7.92
CA GLN A 105 -2.03 -12.19 9.32
C GLN A 105 -3.25 -12.41 10.22
N ILE A 106 -4.46 -12.06 9.76
CA ILE A 106 -5.72 -12.30 10.50
C ILE A 106 -5.97 -13.80 10.66
N SER A 107 -5.83 -14.59 9.58
CA SER A 107 -6.03 -16.03 9.58
C SER A 107 -5.08 -16.72 10.56
N ALA A 108 -3.78 -16.38 10.52
CA ALA A 108 -2.80 -16.89 11.47
C ALA A 108 -3.12 -16.49 12.93
N GLY A 109 -3.57 -15.27 13.16
CA GLY A 109 -4.00 -14.81 14.50
C GLY A 109 -5.21 -15.57 15.03
N LEU A 110 -6.23 -15.80 14.19
CA LEU A 110 -7.41 -16.60 14.55
C LEU A 110 -7.05 -18.07 14.80
N ALA A 111 -6.13 -18.63 14.01
CA ALA A 111 -5.62 -19.98 14.22
C ALA A 111 -4.91 -20.09 15.57
N HIS A 112 -4.08 -19.09 15.92
CA HIS A 112 -3.36 -19.05 17.19
C HIS A 112 -4.28 -18.89 18.40
N LEU A 113 -5.30 -18.03 18.32
CA LEU A 113 -6.20 -17.72 19.45
C LEU A 113 -7.34 -18.71 19.64
N PHE A 114 -7.92 -19.19 18.54
CA PHE A 114 -9.17 -19.96 18.55
C PHE A 114 -9.02 -21.36 17.94
N GLY A 115 -7.82 -21.74 17.47
CA GLY A 115 -7.58 -23.04 16.84
C GLY A 115 -8.25 -23.20 15.47
N THR A 116 -8.66 -22.10 14.83
CA THR A 116 -9.31 -22.15 13.51
C THR A 116 -8.34 -22.61 12.41
N PRO A 117 -8.82 -23.23 11.32
CA PRO A 117 -7.94 -23.66 10.23
C PRO A 117 -7.33 -22.47 9.46
N ASP A 118 -6.00 -22.38 9.42
CA ASP A 118 -5.29 -21.45 8.53
C ASP A 118 -5.16 -22.07 7.14
N THR A 119 -6.22 -21.91 6.34
CA THR A 119 -6.32 -22.48 4.98
C THR A 119 -6.68 -21.42 3.97
N VAL A 120 -6.36 -21.66 2.69
CA VAL A 120 -6.76 -20.78 1.58
C VAL A 120 -8.28 -20.53 1.58
N ALA A 121 -9.09 -21.56 1.91
CA ALA A 121 -10.53 -21.41 2.01
C ALA A 121 -10.95 -20.39 3.09
N MET A 122 -10.33 -20.45 4.27
CA MET A 122 -10.56 -19.47 5.34
C MET A 122 -10.15 -18.05 4.91
N GLN A 123 -9.00 -17.92 4.23
CA GLN A 123 -8.54 -16.64 3.72
C GLN A 123 -9.50 -16.06 2.66
N VAL A 124 -10.03 -16.87 1.75
CA VAL A 124 -11.04 -16.44 0.77
C VAL A 124 -12.34 -15.97 1.44
N VAL A 125 -12.79 -16.66 2.49
CA VAL A 125 -13.95 -16.24 3.29
C VAL A 125 -13.69 -14.88 3.96
N LEU A 126 -12.52 -14.71 4.59
CA LEU A 126 -12.13 -13.45 5.22
C LEU A 126 -12.07 -12.30 4.21
N ILE A 127 -11.47 -12.51 3.03
CA ILE A 127 -11.46 -11.52 1.94
C ILE A 127 -12.90 -11.14 1.57
N THR A 128 -13.77 -12.13 1.34
CA THR A 128 -15.16 -11.89 0.94
C THR A 128 -15.91 -11.04 1.97
N VAL A 129 -15.76 -11.37 3.26
CA VAL A 129 -16.40 -10.63 4.36
C VAL A 129 -15.87 -9.21 4.46
N ILE A 130 -14.55 -9.02 4.49
CA ILE A 130 -13.92 -7.70 4.64
C ILE A 130 -14.25 -6.82 3.43
N THR A 131 -14.15 -7.35 2.22
CA THR A 131 -14.51 -6.62 1.00
C THR A 131 -15.99 -6.28 0.99
N GLY A 132 -16.88 -7.21 1.36
CA GLY A 132 -18.32 -6.94 1.47
C GLY A 132 -18.64 -5.81 2.45
N MET A 133 -18.03 -5.83 3.63
CA MET A 133 -18.16 -4.74 4.62
C MET A 133 -17.65 -3.41 4.07
N ALA A 134 -16.49 -3.40 3.40
CA ALA A 134 -15.94 -2.20 2.77
C ALA A 134 -16.86 -1.65 1.68
N THR A 135 -17.43 -2.51 0.83
CA THR A 135 -18.39 -2.11 -0.21
C THR A 135 -19.65 -1.50 0.41
N ILE A 136 -20.21 -2.12 1.45
CA ILE A 136 -21.37 -1.58 2.17
C ILE A 136 -21.04 -0.20 2.75
N SER A 137 -19.86 -0.03 3.36
CA SER A 137 -19.40 1.26 3.90
C SER A 137 -19.33 2.35 2.82
N VAL A 138 -18.81 2.01 1.63
CA VAL A 138 -18.75 2.94 0.49
C VAL A 138 -20.15 3.34 0.02
N VAL A 139 -21.08 2.39 -0.09
CA VAL A 139 -22.46 2.64 -0.54
C VAL A 139 -23.26 3.46 0.47
N LEU A 140 -23.03 3.27 1.77
CA LEU A 140 -23.73 3.99 2.85
C LEU A 140 -23.18 5.39 3.15
N GLY A 141 -22.06 5.78 2.55
CA GLY A 141 -21.44 7.11 2.68
C GLY A 141 -20.11 7.09 3.42
N LEU A 142 -19.03 7.31 2.67
CA LEU A 142 -17.63 7.17 3.09
C LEU A 142 -17.23 8.10 4.26
N ASP A 143 -17.78 9.32 4.30
CA ASP A 143 -17.31 10.39 5.18
C ASP A 143 -17.42 10.07 6.67
N LYS A 144 -18.51 9.38 7.09
CA LYS A 144 -18.70 8.99 8.50
C LYS A 144 -17.89 7.74 8.85
N GLY A 145 -17.84 6.75 7.95
CA GLY A 145 -17.17 5.47 8.20
C GLY A 145 -15.66 5.61 8.34
N VAL A 146 -15.02 6.35 7.42
CA VAL A 146 -13.55 6.54 7.43
C VAL A 146 -13.10 7.30 8.67
N ARG A 147 -13.86 8.31 9.11
CA ARG A 147 -13.54 9.08 10.30
C ARG A 147 -13.56 8.21 11.56
N VAL A 148 -14.62 7.43 11.77
CA VAL A 148 -14.76 6.57 12.96
C VAL A 148 -13.69 5.48 12.99
N LEU A 149 -13.42 4.84 11.84
CA LEU A 149 -12.36 3.83 11.72
C LEU A 149 -10.97 4.43 11.96
N SER A 150 -10.71 5.63 11.46
CA SER A 150 -9.44 6.34 11.67
C SER A 150 -9.24 6.73 13.14
N GLU A 151 -10.28 7.25 13.81
CA GLU A 151 -10.24 7.58 15.24
C GLU A 151 -10.03 6.34 16.12
N LEU A 152 -10.66 5.20 15.77
CA LEU A 152 -10.42 3.91 16.44
C LEU A 152 -8.99 3.41 16.25
N ASN A 153 -8.46 3.48 15.01
CA ASN A 153 -7.10 3.06 14.71
C ASN A 153 -6.06 3.90 15.48
N MET A 154 -6.26 5.22 15.58
CA MET A 154 -5.40 6.12 16.36
C MET A 154 -5.47 5.92 17.88
N ARG A 155 -6.52 5.26 18.40
CA ARG A 155 -6.64 4.91 19.82
C ARG A 155 -6.01 3.56 20.15
N LEU A 156 -5.99 2.65 19.18
CA LEU A 156 -5.43 1.31 19.30
C LEU A 156 -3.92 1.27 19.03
N GLY A 157 -3.43 2.14 18.13
CA GLY A 157 -2.01 2.35 17.84
C GLY A 157 -1.36 3.33 18.81
#